data_AF-A0A962HWG9-F1
#
_entry.id   AF-A0A962HWG9-F1
#
_cell.length_a   1.000
_cell.length_b   1.000
_cell.length_c   1.000
_cell.angle_alpha   90.00
_cell.angle_beta   90.00
_cell.angle_gamma   90.00
#
_symmetry.space_group_name_H-M   'P 1'
#
loop_
_entity.id
_entity.type
_entity.pdbx_description
1 polymer ?
#
loop_
_entity_poly.entity_id
_entity_poly.type
_entity_poly.pdbx_seq_one_letter_code
_entity_poly.pdbx_strand_id
1 'polypeptide(L)' 'MHAQTKPLDNQDYKVRDMGLADLGRRKITVAEHEMPGLMSIRHKYAAEKPLKDVRI' A
#
# COMPACT_ATOMS: atom_id res chain seq x y z
N MET A 1 -35.75 -0.28 -9.84
CA MET A 1 -34.28 -0.09 -9.74
C MET A 1 -33.83 -0.67 -8.41
N HIS A 2 -33.25 -1.86 -8.40
CA HIS A 2 -32.80 -2.52 -7.17
C HIS A 2 -31.29 -2.33 -7.03
N ALA A 3 -30.87 -1.22 -6.41
CA ALA A 3 -29.50 -1.07 -5.97
C ALA A 3 -29.32 -1.89 -4.69
N GLN A 4 -28.63 -3.03 -4.80
CA GLN A 4 -28.18 -3.77 -3.62
C GLN A 4 -27.07 -2.97 -2.95
N THR A 5 -27.34 -2.43 -1.76
CA THR A 5 -26.32 -1.82 -0.90
C THR A 5 -25.48 -2.95 -0.30
N LYS A 6 -24.27 -3.14 -0.83
CA LYS A 6 -23.28 -4.04 -0.23
C LYS A 6 -22.98 -3.51 1.19
N PRO A 7 -23.15 -4.31 2.24
CA PRO A 7 -22.82 -3.85 3.58
C PRO A 7 -21.32 -3.55 3.62
N LEU A 8 -20.96 -2.38 4.15
CA LEU A 8 -19.60 -1.97 4.42
C LEU A 8 -19.07 -2.85 5.56
N ASP A 9 -18.61 -4.05 5.23
CA ASP A 9 -17.46 -4.59 5.94
C ASP A 9 -16.38 -3.50 5.78
N ASN A 10 -15.96 -2.91 6.89
CA ASN A 10 -15.25 -1.61 6.96
C ASN A 10 -13.80 -1.65 6.42
N GLN A 11 -13.57 -2.45 5.37
CA GLN A 11 -12.28 -2.81 4.83
C GLN A 11 -12.37 -2.86 3.30
N ASP A 12 -11.77 -1.88 2.64
CA ASP A 12 -11.71 -1.76 1.17
C ASP A 12 -10.72 -2.74 0.52
N TYR A 13 -10.52 -3.92 1.11
CA TYR A 13 -9.59 -4.93 0.61
C TYR A 13 -10.17 -6.34 0.70
N LYS A 14 -9.73 -7.23 -0.19
CA LYS A 14 -10.05 -8.66 -0.16
C LYS A 14 -8.78 -9.45 -0.37
N VAL A 15 -8.21 -9.97 0.72
CA VAL A 15 -6.94 -10.71 0.73
C VAL A 15 -7.15 -12.12 1.28
N ARG A 16 -6.21 -13.02 0.96
CA ARG A 16 -6.33 -14.44 1.33
C ARG A 16 -6.24 -14.68 2.85
N ASP A 17 -5.30 -14.02 3.52
CA ASP A 17 -5.03 -14.24 4.94
C ASP A 17 -4.33 -13.00 5.53
N MET A 18 -4.97 -12.37 6.52
CA MET A 18 -4.44 -11.20 7.23
C MET A 18 -3.34 -11.57 8.25
N GLY A 19 -3.28 -12.82 8.72
CA GLY A 19 -2.25 -13.29 9.64
C GLY A 19 -0.83 -13.27 9.05
N LEU A 20 -0.70 -13.16 7.72
CA LEU A 20 0.58 -13.07 7.02
C LEU A 20 1.17 -11.64 6.98
N ALA A 21 0.48 -10.65 7.54
CA ALA A 21 0.89 -9.24 7.48
C ALA A 21 2.31 -9.01 8.03
N ASP A 22 2.64 -9.59 9.18
CA ASP A 22 3.96 -9.41 9.82
C ASP A 22 5.08 -9.99 8.96
N LEU A 23 4.87 -11.20 8.44
CA LEU A 23 5.83 -11.85 7.54
C LEU A 23 6.00 -11.03 6.25
N GLY A 24 4.89 -10.55 5.68
CA GLY A 24 4.89 -9.69 4.50
C GLY A 24 5.69 -8.41 4.74
N ARG A 25 5.49 -7.76 5.91
CA ARG A 25 6.22 -6.53 6.26
C ARG A 25 7.73 -6.77 6.37
N ARG A 26 8.15 -7.87 7.00
CA ARG A 26 9.57 -8.24 7.07
C ARG A 26 10.17 -8.44 5.69
N LYS A 27 9.45 -9.10 4.78
CA LYS A 27 9.91 -9.29 3.39
C LYS A 27 10.02 -7.97 2.63
N ILE A 28 9.07 -7.05 2.81
CA ILE A 28 9.14 -5.70 2.22
C ILE A 28 10.41 -4.99 2.70
N THR A 29 10.72 -5.03 4.00
CA THR A 29 11.95 -4.42 4.53
C THR A 29 13.21 -4.99 3.89
N VAL A 30 13.29 -6.31 3.69
CA VAL A 30 14.43 -6.91 2.98
C VAL A 30 14.48 -6.41 1.52
N ALA A 31 13.33 -6.37 0.84
CA ALA A 31 13.26 -5.89 -0.54
C ALA A 31 13.64 -4.40 -0.68
N GLU A 32 13.35 -3.55 0.32
CA GLU A 32 13.77 -2.14 0.32
C GLU A 32 15.30 -1.99 0.24
N HIS A 33 16.06 -2.89 0.88
CA HIS A 33 17.53 -2.90 0.81
C HIS A 33 18.05 -3.29 -0.58
N GLU A 34 17.35 -4.18 -1.27
CA GLU A 34 17.67 -4.62 -2.64
C GLU A 34 17.15 -3.64 -3.72
N MET A 35 16.44 -2.58 -3.32
CA MET A 35 15.85 -1.59 -4.24
C MET A 35 16.36 -0.16 -3.96
N PRO A 36 17.68 0.09 -4.01
CA PRO A 36 18.26 1.38 -3.63
C PRO A 36 17.78 2.54 -4.51
N GLY A 37 17.51 2.31 -5.80
CA GLY A 37 16.97 3.32 -6.70
C GLY A 37 15.57 3.80 -6.30
N LEU A 38 14.68 2.87 -5.94
CA LEU A 38 13.32 3.21 -5.50
C LEU A 38 13.35 3.96 -4.16
N MET A 39 14.20 3.54 -3.23
CA MET A 39 14.35 4.23 -1.96
C MET A 39 14.94 5.63 -2.14
N SER A 40 15.93 5.80 -3.03
CA SER A 40 16.50 7.12 -3.37
C SER A 40 15.43 8.09 -3.90
N ILE A 41 14.60 7.65 -4.85
CA ILE A 41 13.50 8.46 -5.38
C ILE A 41 12.50 8.83 -4.27
N ARG A 42 12.14 7.86 -3.42
CA ARG A 42 11.25 8.09 -2.28
C ARG A 42 11.82 9.13 -1.32
N HIS A 43 13.11 9.08 -0.99
CA HIS A 43 13.76 10.06 -0.12
C HIS A 43 13.82 11.45 -0.76
N LYS A 44 14.18 11.53 -2.05
CA LYS A 44 14.31 12.81 -2.78
C LYS A 44 13.02 13.62 -2.80
N TYR A 45 11.88 12.97 -3.03
CA TYR A 45 10.59 13.66 -3.22
C TYR A 45 9.67 13.59 -1.98
N ALA A 46 10.15 13.07 -0.85
CA ALA A 46 9.35 12.93 0.37
C ALA A 46 8.79 14.27 0.88
N ALA A 47 9.59 15.35 0.78
CA ALA A 47 9.19 16.68 1.24
C ALA A 47 8.21 17.35 0.27
N GLU A 48 8.46 17.22 -1.04
CA GLU A 48 7.65 17.84 -2.10
C GLU A 48 6.25 17.20 -2.22
N LYS A 49 6.14 15.90 -1.91
CA LYS A 49 4.89 15.13 -2.04
C LYS A 49 4.22 15.35 -3.42
N PRO A 50 4.94 15.09 -4.54
CA PRO A 50 4.46 15.44 -5.88
C PRO A 50 3.19 14.69 -6.30
N LEU A 51 2.85 13.58 -5.65
CA LEU A 51 1.66 12.77 -5.92
C LEU A 51 0.50 13.07 -4.94
N LYS A 52 0.56 14.17 -4.19
CA LYS A 52 -0.51 14.57 -3.28
C LYS A 52 -1.82 14.75 -4.06
N ASP A 53 -2.90 14.18 -3.55
CA ASP A 53 -4.26 14.22 -4.12
C ASP A 53 -4.44 13.53 -5.49
N VAL A 54 -3.41 12.86 -6.00
CA VAL A 54 -3.49 12.04 -7.23
C VAL A 54 -4.10 10.68 -6.90
N ARG A 55 -5.12 10.25 -7.67
CA ARG A 55 -5.70 8.92 -7.59
C ARG A 55 -4.97 7.96 -8.53
N ILE A 56 -4.19 7.03 -7.96
CA ILE A 56 -3.39 6.01 -8.65
C ILE A 56 -4.01 4.63 -8.37
#